data_AF-A0A917LPX4-F1
#
_entry.id   AF-A0A917LPX4-F1
#
_cell.length_a   1.000
_cell.length_b   1.000
_cell.length_c   1.000
_cell.angle_alpha   90.00
_cell.angle_beta   90.00
_cell.angle_gamma   90.00
#
_symmetry.space_group_name_H-M   'P 1'
#
loop_
_entity.id
_entity.type
_entity.pdbx_description
1 polymer ?
#
loop_
_entity_poly.entity_id
_entity_poly.type
_entity_poly.pdbx_seq_one_letter_code
_entity_poly.pdbx_strand_id
1 'polypeptide(L)'
;MFGINGGEAIILVLLVLFVIGPERLPEYAEKLKDLVKAAKRYATGATEELKETLGPELADVDWRKLDPRQYDPRTIVRQALLEDDDEEPSPPPRPAGPVLTRLAPGERAPFDAEAT
;
A
#
# COMPACT_ATOMS: atom_id res chain seq x y z
N MET A 1 -7.72 11.09 20.88
CA MET A 1 -8.23 9.79 21.38
C MET A 1 -7.00 8.90 21.53
N PHE A 2 -6.23 8.95 22.62
CA PHE A 2 -6.55 8.57 24.00
C PHE A 2 -6.24 9.71 24.97
N GLY A 3 -7.20 10.06 25.83
CA GLY A 3 -7.08 11.16 26.80
C GLY A 3 -6.41 10.73 28.11
N ILE A 4 -5.31 9.99 28.04
CA ILE A 4 -4.62 9.45 29.22
C ILE A 4 -3.56 10.46 29.67
N ASN A 5 -3.74 11.03 30.85
CA ASN A 5 -2.75 11.91 31.47
C ASN A 5 -1.60 11.10 32.10
N GLY A 6 -0.45 11.72 32.36
CA GLY A 6 0.73 11.05 32.95
C GLY A 6 0.43 10.34 34.28
N GLY A 7 -0.48 10.87 35.10
CA GLY A 7 -0.94 10.21 36.32
C GLY A 7 -1.76 8.95 36.05
N GLU A 8 -2.66 8.96 35.07
CA GLU A 8 -3.47 7.80 34.69
C GLU A 8 -2.61 6.70 34.06
N ALA A 9 -1.57 7.07 33.31
CA ALA A 9 -0.59 6.12 32.78
C ALA A 9 0.15 5.37 33.90
N ILE A 10 0.53 6.05 34.99
CA ILE A 10 1.18 5.41 36.15
C ILE A 10 0.23 4.41 36.82
N ILE A 11 -1.04 4.78 37.00
CA ILE A 11 -2.06 3.89 37.58
C ILE A 11 -2.24 2.64 36.72
N LEU A 12 -2.27 2.80 35.40
CA LEU A 12 -2.40 1.69 34.46
C LEU A 12 -1.19 0.76 34.52
N VAL A 13 0.02 1.31 34.60
CA VAL A 13 1.25 0.51 34.79
C VAL A 13 1.17 -0.27 36.10
N LEU A 14 0.82 0.38 37.21
CA LEU A 14 0.67 -0.30 38.51
C LEU A 14 -0.39 -1.41 38.47
N LEU A 15 -1.52 -1.18 37.79
CA LEU A 15 -2.56 -2.19 37.60
C LEU A 15 -2.02 -3.42 36.84
N VAL A 16 -1.30 -3.19 35.74
CA VAL A 16 -0.68 -4.26 34.94
C VAL A 16 0.35 -5.02 35.77
N LEU A 17 1.20 -4.32 36.53
CA LEU A 17 2.15 -4.94 37.46
C LEU A 17 1.44 -5.80 38.51
N PHE A 18 0.31 -5.33 39.05
CA PHE A 18 -0.44 -6.06 40.07
C PHE A 18 -1.10 -7.32 39.51
N VAL A 19 -1.76 -7.22 38.35
CA VAL A 19 -2.46 -8.35 37.70
C VAL A 19 -1.50 -9.44 37.26
N ILE A 20 -0.35 -9.06 36.70
CA ILE A 20 0.66 -10.01 36.20
C ILE A 20 1.60 -10.48 37.32
N GLY A 21 1.83 -9.63 38.32
CA GLY A 21 2.84 -9.79 39.36
C GLY A 21 4.18 -9.15 38.93
N PRO A 22 4.78 -8.25 39.75
CA PRO A 22 6.02 -7.57 39.40
C PRO A 22 7.22 -8.52 39.25
N GLU A 23 7.16 -9.67 39.93
CA GLU A 23 8.22 -10.69 39.88
C GLU A 23 8.27 -11.44 38.55
N ARG A 24 7.14 -11.54 37.83
CA ARG A 24 7.06 -12.30 36.56
C ARG A 24 7.34 -11.46 35.32
N LEU A 25 7.16 -10.15 35.40
CA LEU A 25 7.50 -9.22 34.31
C LEU A 25 8.94 -9.32 33.80
N PRO A 26 9.99 -9.35 34.66
CA PRO A 26 11.36 -9.48 34.17
C PRO A 26 11.57 -10.80 33.41
N GLU A 27 10.95 -11.90 33.87
CA GLU A 27 11.03 -13.20 33.20
C GLU A 27 10.40 -13.15 31.79
N TYR A 28 9.25 -12.49 31.63
CA TYR A 28 8.62 -12.30 30.32
C TYR A 28 9.41 -11.33 29.42
N ALA A 29 9.99 -10.27 30.00
CA ALA A 29 10.84 -9.34 29.27
C ALA A 29 12.11 -10.03 28.74
N GLU A 30 12.70 -10.95 29.52
CA GLU A 30 13.83 -11.77 29.08
C GLU A 30 13.45 -12.69 27.92
N LYS A 31 12.31 -13.39 28.03
CA LYS A 31 11.78 -14.24 26.95
C LYS A 31 11.53 -13.45 25.66
N LEU A 32 10.95 -12.26 25.78
CA LEU A 32 10.73 -11.36 24.64
C LEU A 32 12.05 -10.88 24.03
N LYS A 33 13.02 -10.48 24.88
CA LYS A 33 14.37 -10.08 24.44
C LYS A 33 15.03 -11.20 23.65
N ASP A 34 14.95 -12.43 24.13
CA ASP A 34 15.58 -13.57 23.47
C ASP A 34 14.86 -13.92 22.16
N LEU A 35 13.53 -13.80 22.11
CA LEU A 35 12.76 -13.92 20.87
C LEU A 35 13.15 -12.84 19.85
N VAL A 36 13.25 -11.59 20.27
CA VAL A 36 13.67 -10.47 19.40
C VAL A 36 15.10 -10.68 18.91
N LYS A 37 16.02 -11.14 19.77
CA LYS A 37 17.40 -11.47 19.37
C LYS A 37 17.43 -12.62 18.37
N ALA A 38 16.64 -13.68 18.60
CA ALA A 38 16.52 -14.80 17.68
C ALA A 38 15.98 -14.33 16.33
N ALA A 39 14.86 -13.61 16.33
CA ALA A 39 14.26 -13.03 15.12
C ALA A 39 15.26 -12.14 14.36
N LYS A 40 16.01 -11.28 15.07
CA LYS A 40 17.08 -10.47 14.45
C LYS A 40 18.16 -11.35 13.82
N ARG A 41 18.66 -12.38 14.51
CA ARG A 41 19.68 -13.29 13.97
C ARG A 41 19.17 -14.03 12.72
N TYR A 42 17.93 -14.52 12.74
CA TYR A 42 17.31 -15.16 11.58
C TYR A 42 17.16 -14.18 10.41
N ALA A 43 16.67 -12.96 10.67
CA ALA A 43 16.52 -11.95 9.63
C ALA A 43 17.88 -11.53 9.03
N THR A 44 18.91 -11.35 9.86
CA THR A 44 20.26 -11.03 9.38
C THR A 44 20.86 -12.19 8.58
N GLY A 45 20.75 -13.43 9.06
CA GLY A 45 21.26 -14.60 8.34
C GLY A 45 20.57 -14.81 6.99
N ALA A 46 19.24 -14.69 6.94
CA ALA A 46 18.50 -14.74 5.69
C ALA A 46 18.91 -13.61 4.75
N THR A 47 19.05 -12.37 5.25
CA THR A 47 19.51 -11.24 4.42
C THR A 47 20.91 -11.48 3.86
N GLU A 48 21.80 -12.07 4.66
CA GLU A 48 23.18 -12.38 4.27
C GLU A 48 23.23 -13.49 3.22
N GLU A 49 22.44 -14.55 3.38
CA GLU A 49 22.28 -15.65 2.41
C GLU A 49 21.64 -15.19 1.09
N LEU A 50 20.61 -14.33 1.17
CA LEU A 50 20.03 -13.68 -0.02
C LEU A 50 21.06 -12.79 -0.71
N LYS A 51 21.87 -12.03 0.04
CA LYS A 51 22.92 -11.18 -0.51
C LYS A 51 24.06 -11.98 -1.15
N GLU A 52 24.41 -13.13 -0.57
CA GLU A 52 25.45 -14.02 -1.09
C GLU A 52 25.00 -14.75 -2.36
N THR A 53 23.74 -15.20 -2.40
CA THR A 53 23.18 -15.98 -3.52
C THR A 53 22.73 -15.08 -4.68
N LEU A 54 22.16 -13.92 -4.39
CA LEU A 54 21.65 -13.00 -5.42
C LEU A 54 22.69 -11.94 -5.83
N GLY A 55 23.74 -11.72 -5.04
CA GLY A 55 24.84 -10.81 -5.41
C GLY A 55 24.33 -9.42 -5.86
N PRO A 56 25.06 -8.68 -6.70
CA PRO A 56 24.68 -7.32 -7.15
C PRO A 56 23.30 -7.21 -7.84
N GLU A 57 22.62 -8.31 -8.17
CA GLU A 57 21.25 -8.25 -8.70
C GLU A 57 20.24 -7.70 -7.68
N LEU A 58 20.52 -7.76 -6.38
CA LEU A 58 19.69 -7.10 -5.35
C LEU A 58 19.87 -5.58 -5.30
N ALA A 59 20.97 -5.05 -5.86
CA ALA A 59 21.18 -3.61 -6.02
C ALA A 59 20.39 -3.06 -7.22
N ASP A 60 20.11 -3.91 -8.21
CA ASP A 60 19.23 -3.61 -9.36
C ASP A 60 17.74 -3.88 -9.05
N VAL A 61 17.42 -4.69 -8.04
CA VAL A 61 16.06 -4.74 -7.48
C VAL A 61 15.79 -3.46 -6.71
N ASP A 62 15.11 -2.53 -7.39
CA ASP A 62 14.74 -1.21 -6.88
C ASP A 62 13.70 -1.33 -5.74
N TRP A 63 14.17 -1.64 -4.52
CA TRP A 63 13.35 -1.76 -3.30
C TRP A 63 12.52 -0.51 -3.00
N ARG A 64 12.89 0.65 -3.55
CA ARG A 64 12.09 1.89 -3.49
C ARG A 64 10.75 1.77 -4.23
N LYS A 65 10.64 0.89 -5.23
CA LYS A 65 9.36 0.61 -5.93
C LYS A 65 8.41 -0.27 -5.10
N LEU A 66 8.94 -0.99 -4.11
CA LEU A 66 8.17 -1.83 -3.18
C LEU A 66 7.84 -1.12 -1.85
N ASP A 67 8.31 0.11 -1.65
CA ASP A 67 7.95 0.93 -0.49
C ASP A 67 6.50 1.44 -0.64
N PRO A 68 5.55 0.98 0.20
CA PRO A 68 4.12 1.32 0.07
C PRO A 68 3.83 2.83 0.16
N ARG A 69 4.79 3.62 0.67
CA ARG A 69 4.66 5.07 0.82
C ARG A 69 5.17 5.86 -0.38
N GLN A 70 5.94 5.21 -1.26
CA GLN A 70 6.53 5.84 -2.44
C GLN A 70 5.89 5.40 -3.76
N TYR A 71 4.85 4.56 -3.71
CA TYR A 71 3.89 4.38 -4.80
C TYR A 71 3.02 5.63 -4.94
N ASP A 72 3.64 6.77 -5.24
CA ASP A 72 2.96 8.05 -5.43
C ASP A 72 2.27 8.02 -6.80
N PRO A 73 0.92 7.88 -6.85
CA PRO A 73 0.19 7.63 -8.09
C PRO A 73 0.39 8.74 -9.13
N ARG A 74 0.79 9.94 -8.69
CA ARG A 74 1.08 11.08 -9.55
C ARG A 74 2.26 10.84 -10.49
N THR A 75 3.27 10.10 -10.05
CA THR A 75 4.44 9.81 -10.88
C THR A 75 4.10 8.78 -11.96
N ILE A 76 3.30 7.78 -11.61
CA ILE A 76 2.80 6.75 -12.56
C ILE A 76 1.90 7.39 -13.62
N VAL A 77 1.00 8.28 -13.22
CA VAL A 77 0.12 9.02 -14.16
C VAL A 77 0.93 9.97 -15.03
N ARG A 78 1.94 10.66 -14.49
CA ARG A 78 2.82 11.50 -15.30
C ARG A 78 3.65 10.67 -16.28
N GLN A 79 4.18 9.53 -15.87
CA GLN A 79 4.89 8.63 -16.79
C GLN A 79 3.96 8.13 -17.89
N ALA A 80 2.75 7.68 -17.58
CA ALA A 80 1.77 7.29 -18.60
C ALA A 80 1.42 8.44 -19.56
N LEU A 81 1.26 9.67 -19.05
CA LEU A 81 0.98 10.85 -19.89
C LEU A 81 2.19 11.31 -20.71
N LEU A 82 3.42 11.08 -20.23
CA LEU A 82 4.65 11.44 -20.95
C LEU A 82 5.08 10.35 -21.96
N GLU A 83 4.82 9.07 -21.68
CA GLU A 83 5.01 7.96 -22.63
C GLU A 83 3.96 7.97 -23.75
N ASP A 84 2.74 8.48 -23.48
CA ASP A 84 1.70 8.71 -24.50
C ASP A 84 2.04 9.87 -25.48
N ASP A 85 3.04 10.72 -25.20
CA ASP A 85 3.48 11.82 -26.09
C ASP A 85 4.60 11.37 -27.07
N ASP A 86 5.33 10.29 -26.79
CA ASP A 86 6.45 9.78 -27.64
C ASP A 86 6.06 8.59 -28.54
N GLU A 87 4.93 7.94 -28.30
CA GLU A 87 4.41 6.86 -29.15
C GLU A 87 3.08 7.32 -29.76
N GLU A 88 3.02 7.56 -31.08
CA GLU A 88 1.75 7.87 -31.74
C GLU A 88 0.70 6.80 -31.38
N PRO A 89 -0.38 7.15 -30.66
CA PRO A 89 -1.25 6.14 -30.08
C PRO A 89 -2.12 5.54 -31.19
N SER A 90 -1.85 4.28 -31.56
CA SER A 90 -2.85 3.47 -32.25
C SER A 90 -3.94 3.11 -31.23
N PRO A 91 -5.18 3.64 -31.38
CA PRO A 91 -6.21 3.44 -30.38
C PRO A 91 -6.59 1.95 -30.29
N PRO A 92 -6.80 1.40 -29.07
CA PRO A 92 -7.28 0.03 -28.94
C PRO A 92 -8.64 -0.11 -29.65
N PRO A 93 -8.94 -1.27 -30.28
CA PRO A 93 -10.21 -1.48 -30.94
C PRO A 93 -11.33 -1.45 -29.90
N ARG A 94 -11.98 -0.30 -29.77
CA ARG A 94 -13.20 -0.15 -28.98
C ARG A 94 -14.31 -0.90 -29.71
N PRO A 95 -15.14 -1.70 -29.01
CA PRO A 95 -16.34 -2.24 -29.63
C PRO A 95 -17.17 -1.08 -30.17
N ALA A 96 -17.54 -1.14 -31.45
CA ALA A 96 -18.34 -0.11 -32.09
C ALA A 96 -19.70 -0.03 -31.38
N GLY A 97 -19.83 0.93 -30.46
CA GLY A 97 -21.12 1.29 -29.89
C GLY A 97 -22.05 1.83 -30.98
N PRO A 98 -23.37 1.81 -30.78
CA PRO A 98 -24.31 2.38 -31.73
C PRO A 98 -23.93 3.83 -32.03
N VAL A 99 -23.84 4.17 -33.31
CA VAL A 99 -23.56 5.52 -33.77
C VAL A 99 -24.76 6.40 -33.40
N LEU A 100 -24.64 7.16 -32.31
CA LEU A 100 -25.66 8.11 -31.91
C LEU A 100 -25.50 9.37 -32.76
N THR A 101 -26.33 9.52 -33.79
CA THR A 101 -26.44 10.75 -34.55
C THR A 101 -26.94 11.85 -33.62
N ARG A 102 -26.09 12.83 -33.31
CA ARG A 102 -26.48 14.00 -32.53
C ARG A 102 -27.38 14.89 -33.40
N LEU A 103 -28.59 15.15 -32.94
CA LEU A 103 -29.54 16.08 -33.58
C LEU A 103 -28.94 17.48 -33.68
N ALA A 104 -29.21 18.19 -34.77
CA ALA A 104 -28.79 19.57 -34.94
C ALA A 104 -29.55 20.48 -33.96
N PRO A 105 -28.96 21.62 -33.53
CA PRO A 105 -29.65 22.57 -32.65
C PRO A 105 -30.99 23.03 -33.25
N GLY A 106 -32.10 22.69 -32.58
CA GLY A 106 -33.47 23.02 -33.03
C GLY A 106 -34.20 21.90 -33.77
N GLU A 107 -33.54 20.78 -34.04
CA GLU A 107 -34.17 19.59 -34.63
C GLU A 107 -34.99 18.84 -33.58
N ARG A 108 -36.25 18.54 -33.89
CA ARG A 108 -37.13 17.78 -32.98
C ARG A 108 -36.77 16.31 -33.06
N ALA A 109 -36.69 15.66 -31.90
CA ALA A 109 -36.45 14.23 -31.84
C ALA A 109 -37.58 13.47 -32.56
N PRO A 110 -37.25 12.46 -33.39
CA PRO A 110 -38.25 11.60 -34.00
C PRO A 110 -39.01 10.86 -32.88
N PHE A 111 -40.34 10.93 -32.90
CA PHE A 111 -41.20 10.19 -31.99
C PHE A 111 -42.05 9.21 -32.80
N ASP A 112 -42.28 8.02 -32.25
CA ASP A 112 -43.12 6.99 -32.84
C ASP A 112 -44.59 7.26 -32.47
N ALA A 113 -45.46 7.40 -33.47
CA ALA A 113 -46.88 7.67 -33.28
C ALA A 113 -47.71 6.41 -32.99
N GLU A 114 -47.13 5.21 -33.17
CA GLU A 114 -47.80 3.92 -32.98
C GLU A 114 -47.57 3.33 -31.58
N ALA A 115 -46.88 4.04 -30.68
CA ALA A 115 -46.68 3.60 -29.30
C ALA A 115 -47.97 3.81 -28.47
N THR A 116 -48.80 2.77 -28.33
CA THR A 116 -49.95 2.70 -27.41
C THR A 116 -49.70 1.70 -26.27
#